data_AF-A0A3B0XXM2-F1
#
_entry.id   AF-A0A3B0XXM2-F1
#
_cell.length_a   1.000
_cell.length_b   1.000
_cell.length_c   1.000
_cell.angle_alpha   90.00
_cell.angle_beta   90.00
_cell.angle_gamma   90.00
#
_symmetry.space_group_name_H-M   'P 1'
#
loop_
_entity.id
_entity.type
_entity.pdbx_description
1 polymer ?
#
loop_
_entity_poly.entity_id
_entity_poly.type
_entity_poly.pdbx_seq_one_letter_code
_entity_poly.pdbx_strand_id
1 'polypeptide(L)'
;MTKHLTILFLLVLSSPLHAALVSSDYLTPGDNLITRDTVTGLEWLDLTVTQGLSPDAVQSNPVFSAQGFRYALTSDVSTLFQNAGITITSNDPVSGQINEVTALINLLGATTVLPDGRLISEGYYHPFVTPDGGLKGDWVYKTELSLLDDTLYFAAITRGEASLQSYANPQFGNLLVRPVPLPAAIWLFAAGLTGLVGISRRNKKTAA
;
A
#
# COMPACT_ATOMS: atom_id res chain seq x y z
N MET A 1 42.99 21.48 -41.63
CA MET A 1 41.55 21.76 -41.44
C MET A 1 40.96 20.65 -40.57
N THR A 2 41.08 20.78 -39.26
CA THR A 2 40.61 19.81 -38.27
C THR A 2 39.15 20.12 -37.94
N LYS A 3 38.23 19.26 -38.41
CA LYS A 3 36.82 19.33 -38.02
C LYS A 3 36.68 18.65 -36.65
N HIS A 4 36.59 19.45 -35.60
CA HIS A 4 36.21 18.94 -34.28
C HIS A 4 34.71 18.63 -34.30
N LEU A 5 34.37 17.34 -34.31
CA LEU A 5 33.00 16.86 -34.13
C LEU A 5 32.73 16.79 -32.62
N THR A 6 32.16 17.85 -32.07
CA THR A 6 31.71 17.86 -30.66
C THR A 6 30.38 17.12 -30.58
N ILE A 7 30.39 15.90 -30.06
CA ILE A 7 29.16 15.17 -29.69
C ILE A 7 28.73 15.68 -28.32
N LEU A 8 27.68 16.49 -28.28
CA LEU A 8 27.02 16.93 -27.06
C LEU A 8 26.12 15.77 -26.56
N PHE A 9 26.57 15.07 -25.52
CA PHE A 9 25.77 14.05 -24.85
C PHE A 9 24.76 14.75 -23.94
N LEU A 10 23.51 14.89 -24.41
CA LEU A 10 22.40 15.33 -23.55
C LEU A 10 22.11 14.20 -22.55
N LEU A 11 22.68 14.32 -21.35
CA LEU A 11 22.18 13.61 -20.18
C LEU A 11 20.85 14.30 -19.81
N VAL A 12 19.76 13.80 -20.37
CA VAL A 12 18.42 14.08 -19.86
C VAL A 12 18.42 13.61 -18.42
N LEU A 13 18.50 14.55 -17.47
CA LEU A 13 18.15 14.30 -16.07
C LEU A 13 16.65 14.01 -16.07
N SER A 14 16.31 12.75 -16.33
CA SER A 14 15.02 12.18 -16.04
C SER A 14 14.86 12.25 -14.52
N SER A 15 14.26 13.32 -14.02
CA SER A 15 13.68 13.32 -12.68
C SER A 15 12.79 12.07 -12.63
N PRO A 16 12.95 11.17 -11.65
CA PRO A 16 11.98 10.10 -11.47
C PRO A 16 10.62 10.74 -11.17
N LEU A 17 9.79 10.90 -12.20
CA LEU A 17 8.35 11.06 -12.05
C LEU A 17 7.79 9.65 -11.74
N HIS A 18 8.32 9.02 -10.68
CA HIS A 18 7.78 7.75 -10.24
C HIS A 18 6.47 8.06 -9.54
N ALA A 19 5.37 7.55 -10.08
CA ALA A 19 4.13 7.43 -9.32
C ALA A 19 4.49 6.61 -8.07
N ALA A 20 4.49 7.24 -6.89
CA ALA A 20 4.82 6.56 -5.66
C ALA A 20 3.83 5.41 -5.40
N LEU A 21 2.58 5.57 -5.82
CA LEU A 21 1.50 4.61 -5.70
C LEU A 21 1.01 4.17 -7.08
N VAL A 22 0.86 2.86 -7.28
CA VAL A 22 0.34 2.27 -8.52
C VAL A 22 -0.62 1.13 -8.20
N SER A 23 -1.62 0.91 -9.05
CA SER A 23 -2.50 -0.25 -8.92
C SER A 23 -1.80 -1.52 -9.42
N SER A 24 -2.10 -2.65 -8.80
CA SER A 24 -1.60 -3.99 -9.14
C SER A 24 -2.69 -5.04 -8.87
N ASP A 25 -2.57 -6.18 -9.53
CA ASP A 25 -3.46 -7.32 -9.29
C ASP A 25 -3.18 -7.96 -7.92
N TYR A 26 -4.24 -8.50 -7.31
CA TYR A 26 -4.19 -9.23 -6.04
C TYR A 26 -4.13 -10.75 -6.25
N LEU A 27 -5.24 -11.35 -6.71
CA LEU A 27 -5.37 -12.81 -6.86
C LEU A 27 -5.75 -13.20 -8.29
N THR A 28 -6.49 -12.33 -8.97
CA THR A 28 -6.99 -12.57 -10.33
C THR A 28 -6.40 -11.52 -11.27
N PRO A 29 -5.88 -11.91 -12.44
CA PRO A 29 -5.40 -10.95 -13.43
C PRO A 29 -6.47 -9.90 -13.78
N GLY A 30 -6.11 -8.63 -13.68
CA GLY A 30 -6.98 -7.49 -13.94
C GLY A 30 -7.93 -7.09 -12.80
N ASP A 31 -7.84 -7.71 -11.61
CA ASP A 31 -8.68 -7.32 -10.47
C ASP A 31 -8.26 -5.96 -9.87
N ASN A 32 -7.00 -5.55 -10.03
CA ASN A 32 -6.48 -4.26 -9.58
C ASN A 32 -6.71 -3.96 -8.08
N LEU A 33 -6.83 -4.99 -7.24
CA LEU A 33 -7.20 -4.87 -5.81
C LEU A 33 -6.00 -4.62 -4.87
N ILE A 34 -4.83 -4.28 -5.41
CA ILE A 34 -3.65 -3.86 -4.65
C ILE A 34 -3.27 -2.44 -5.04
N THR A 35 -3.08 -1.59 -4.04
CA THR A 35 -2.28 -0.36 -4.18
C THR A 35 -0.85 -0.64 -3.77
N ARG A 36 0.07 -0.61 -4.72
CA ARG A 36 1.49 -0.80 -4.48
C ARG A 36 2.19 0.53 -4.27
N ASP A 37 2.76 0.69 -3.08
CA ASP A 37 3.66 1.79 -2.75
C ASP A 37 5.10 1.40 -3.12
N THR A 38 5.60 2.00 -4.20
CA THR A 38 6.93 1.74 -4.75
C THR A 38 8.06 2.39 -3.94
N VAL A 39 7.73 3.33 -3.04
CA VAL A 39 8.70 4.01 -2.15
C VAL A 39 8.95 3.16 -0.90
N THR A 40 7.89 2.66 -0.26
CA THR A 40 8.01 1.82 0.95
C THR A 40 8.19 0.34 0.64
N GLY A 41 7.83 -0.10 -0.57
CA GLY A 41 7.77 -1.52 -0.91
C GLY A 41 6.62 -2.25 -0.22
N LEU A 42 5.55 -1.54 0.15
CA LEU A 42 4.32 -2.10 0.70
C LEU A 42 3.25 -2.26 -0.38
N GLU A 43 2.46 -3.32 -0.24
CA GLU A 43 1.20 -3.54 -0.94
C GLU A 43 0.06 -3.33 0.04
N TRP A 44 -0.88 -2.49 -0.35
CA TRP A 44 -2.09 -2.16 0.39
C TRP A 44 -3.26 -2.89 -0.25
N LEU A 45 -4.00 -3.64 0.56
CA LEU A 45 -5.22 -4.29 0.09
C LEU A 45 -6.33 -3.25 -0.08
N ASP A 46 -7.04 -3.30 -1.21
CA ASP A 46 -8.20 -2.45 -1.48
C ASP A 46 -9.26 -2.63 -0.37
N LEU A 47 -9.80 -1.51 0.13
CA LEU A 47 -10.73 -1.46 1.24
C LEU A 47 -12.03 -2.19 0.94
N THR A 48 -12.45 -2.26 -0.33
CA THR A 48 -13.64 -2.99 -0.77
C THR A 48 -13.54 -4.49 -0.52
N VAL A 49 -12.32 -5.05 -0.46
CA VAL A 49 -12.10 -6.48 -0.19
C VAL A 49 -12.50 -6.87 1.23
N THR A 50 -12.36 -5.95 2.18
CA THR A 50 -12.65 -6.18 3.61
C THR A 50 -13.85 -5.38 4.10
N GLN A 51 -14.58 -4.77 3.17
CA GLN A 51 -15.71 -3.92 3.47
C GLN A 51 -16.81 -4.67 4.21
N GLY A 52 -17.35 -4.06 5.27
CA GLY A 52 -18.38 -4.69 6.10
C GLY A 52 -17.87 -5.74 7.07
N LEU A 53 -16.57 -6.04 7.09
CA LEU A 53 -15.97 -6.92 8.10
C LEU A 53 -15.50 -6.08 9.30
N SER A 54 -15.74 -6.59 10.51
CA SER A 54 -15.17 -6.01 11.72
C SER A 54 -13.66 -6.26 11.80
N PRO A 55 -12.92 -5.43 12.55
CA PRO A 55 -11.51 -5.65 12.78
C PRO A 55 -11.17 -7.05 13.32
N ASP A 56 -11.98 -7.56 14.25
CA ASP A 56 -11.87 -8.92 14.79
C ASP A 56 -12.08 -10.01 13.72
N ALA A 57 -13.05 -9.82 12.83
CA ALA A 57 -13.32 -10.78 11.76
C ALA A 57 -12.14 -10.86 10.78
N VAL A 58 -11.53 -9.72 10.44
CA VAL A 58 -10.34 -9.68 9.59
C VAL A 58 -9.12 -10.26 10.31
N GLN A 59 -8.90 -9.93 11.59
CA GLN A 59 -7.78 -10.46 12.38
C GLN A 59 -7.84 -11.99 12.52
N SER A 60 -9.04 -12.54 12.71
CA SER A 60 -9.26 -13.98 12.85
C SER A 60 -9.33 -14.72 11.52
N ASN A 61 -9.33 -14.02 10.38
CA ASN A 61 -9.37 -14.65 9.07
C ASN A 61 -7.98 -15.16 8.67
N PRO A 62 -7.78 -16.49 8.54
CA PRO A 62 -6.48 -17.07 8.23
C PRO A 62 -5.99 -16.76 6.81
N VAL A 63 -6.88 -16.35 5.90
CA VAL A 63 -6.51 -16.07 4.51
C VAL A 63 -5.59 -14.86 4.43
N PHE A 64 -5.89 -13.78 5.15
CA PHE A 64 -5.09 -12.55 5.10
C PHE A 64 -3.70 -12.76 5.71
N SER A 65 -3.63 -13.39 6.89
CA SER A 65 -2.35 -13.67 7.55
C SER A 65 -1.49 -14.67 6.78
N ALA A 66 -2.09 -15.71 6.19
CA ALA A 66 -1.36 -16.66 5.32
C ALA A 66 -0.75 -15.99 4.08
N GLN A 67 -1.36 -14.89 3.63
CA GLN A 67 -0.87 -14.08 2.51
C GLN A 67 0.07 -12.94 2.93
N GLY A 68 0.47 -12.91 4.21
CA GLY A 68 1.42 -11.95 4.75
C GLY A 68 0.83 -10.57 5.08
N PHE A 69 -0.49 -10.40 4.99
CA PHE A 69 -1.13 -9.15 5.40
C PHE A 69 -1.14 -9.01 6.92
N ARG A 70 -0.91 -7.78 7.35
CA ARG A 70 -1.13 -7.28 8.71
C ARG A 70 -1.93 -5.98 8.63
N TYR A 71 -2.53 -5.58 9.74
CA TYR A 71 -3.03 -4.20 9.85
C TYR A 71 -1.93 -3.18 9.61
N ALA A 72 -2.27 -2.11 8.90
CA ALA A 72 -1.42 -0.94 8.75
C ALA A 72 -1.22 -0.24 10.10
N LEU A 73 -0.01 0.27 10.31
CA LEU A 73 0.34 1.13 11.43
C LEU A 73 -0.03 2.60 11.15
N THR A 74 -0.15 3.42 12.19
CA THR A 74 -0.28 4.89 11.99
C THR A 74 0.85 5.44 11.12
N SER A 75 2.08 4.97 11.32
CA SER A 75 3.22 5.38 10.48
C SER A 75 3.05 4.95 9.02
N ASP A 76 2.51 3.76 8.76
CA ASP A 76 2.27 3.28 7.40
C ASP A 76 1.24 4.18 6.71
N VAL A 77 0.12 4.51 7.38
CA VAL A 77 -0.94 5.35 6.83
C VAL A 77 -0.45 6.78 6.59
N SER A 78 0.27 7.36 7.55
CA SER A 78 0.88 8.68 7.38
C SER A 78 1.88 8.72 6.22
N THR A 79 2.67 7.66 6.02
CA THR A 79 3.59 7.55 4.88
C THR A 79 2.85 7.34 3.57
N LEU A 80 1.77 6.55 3.55
CA LEU A 80 0.91 6.39 2.37
C LEU A 80 0.33 7.73 1.91
N PHE A 81 -0.17 8.55 2.83
CA PHE A 81 -0.72 9.87 2.50
C PHE A 81 0.36 10.80 1.94
N GLN A 82 1.54 10.83 2.56
CA GLN A 82 2.69 11.58 2.04
C GLN A 82 3.09 11.12 0.62
N ASN A 83 3.12 9.81 0.40
CA ASN A 83 3.46 9.23 -0.90
C ASN A 83 2.35 9.48 -1.95
N ALA A 84 1.09 9.63 -1.52
CA ALA A 84 0.00 10.10 -2.36
C ALA A 84 0.07 11.61 -2.67
N GLY A 85 1.01 12.34 -2.06
CA GLY A 85 1.10 13.80 -2.19
C GLY A 85 0.17 14.57 -1.25
N ILE A 86 -0.52 13.91 -0.32
CA ILE A 86 -1.39 14.52 0.68
C ILE A 86 -0.51 14.96 1.86
N THR A 87 -0.40 16.27 2.05
CA THR A 87 0.49 16.88 3.07
C THR A 87 -0.29 17.53 4.20
N ILE A 88 -1.57 17.81 3.98
CA ILE A 88 -2.49 18.34 4.98
C ILE A 88 -3.47 17.22 5.36
N THR A 89 -3.33 16.72 6.58
CA THR A 89 -4.28 15.81 7.22
C THR A 89 -5.06 16.55 8.30
N SER A 90 -6.38 16.49 8.25
CA SER A 90 -7.26 17.27 9.13
C SER A 90 -8.58 16.52 9.36
N ASN A 91 -9.14 16.67 10.57
CA ASN A 91 -10.51 16.25 10.86
C ASN A 91 -11.54 17.33 10.44
N ASP A 92 -11.06 18.49 10.00
CA ASP A 92 -11.86 19.59 9.45
C ASP A 92 -11.64 19.71 7.93
N PRO A 93 -12.62 20.22 7.17
CA PRO A 93 -12.48 20.41 5.73
C PRO A 93 -11.27 21.29 5.38
N VAL A 94 -10.48 20.81 4.43
CA VAL A 94 -9.29 21.52 3.92
C VAL A 94 -9.34 21.62 2.39
N SER A 95 -8.63 22.60 1.83
CA SER A 95 -8.60 22.84 0.38
C SER A 95 -7.23 22.56 -0.24
N GLY A 96 -7.21 22.27 -1.55
CA GLY A 96 -6.00 22.29 -2.37
C GLY A 96 -5.49 20.94 -2.90
N GLN A 97 -5.72 19.83 -2.18
CA GLN A 97 -5.16 18.50 -2.53
C GLN A 97 -6.23 17.51 -3.02
N ILE A 98 -7.24 18.03 -3.73
CA ILE A 98 -8.40 17.26 -4.19
C ILE A 98 -8.00 16.15 -5.15
N ASN A 99 -7.06 16.42 -6.07
CA ASN A 99 -6.63 15.44 -7.06
C ASN A 99 -5.88 14.28 -6.41
N GLU A 100 -5.04 14.58 -5.41
CA GLU A 100 -4.25 13.62 -4.64
C GLU A 100 -5.17 12.71 -3.80
N VAL A 101 -6.16 13.31 -3.13
CA VAL A 101 -7.17 12.57 -2.36
C VAL A 101 -8.03 11.70 -3.28
N THR A 102 -8.48 12.24 -4.41
CA THR A 102 -9.27 11.50 -5.41
C THR A 102 -8.46 10.34 -5.98
N ALA A 103 -7.18 10.56 -6.32
CA ALA A 103 -6.31 9.52 -6.83
C ALA A 103 -6.10 8.41 -5.79
N LEU A 104 -5.91 8.77 -4.52
CA LEU A 104 -5.74 7.78 -3.46
C LEU A 104 -7.03 6.99 -3.19
N ILE A 105 -8.21 7.65 -3.20
CA ILE A 105 -9.51 6.97 -3.06
C ILE A 105 -9.71 5.95 -4.20
N ASN A 106 -9.38 6.33 -5.44
CA ASN A 106 -9.50 5.42 -6.59
C ASN A 106 -8.54 4.24 -6.53
N LEU A 107 -7.39 4.40 -5.86
CA LEU A 107 -6.40 3.34 -5.66
C LEU A 107 -6.79 2.39 -4.52
N LEU A 108 -7.21 2.94 -3.38
CA LEU A 108 -7.58 2.16 -2.19
C LEU A 108 -9.00 1.57 -2.27
N GLY A 109 -9.81 2.02 -3.21
CA GLY A 109 -11.22 1.65 -3.33
C GLY A 109 -12.13 2.52 -2.47
N ALA A 110 -13.17 3.07 -3.10
CA ALA A 110 -14.22 3.81 -2.40
C ALA A 110 -15.15 2.85 -1.65
N THR A 111 -15.30 3.03 -0.34
CA THR A 111 -16.23 2.26 0.48
C THR A 111 -17.64 2.85 0.46
N THR A 112 -17.78 4.15 0.20
CA THR A 112 -19.09 4.76 -0.02
C THR A 112 -19.08 5.59 -1.30
N VAL A 113 -20.11 5.42 -2.12
CA VAL A 113 -20.43 6.30 -3.25
C VAL A 113 -21.72 7.03 -2.91
N LEU A 114 -21.64 8.35 -2.77
CA LEU A 114 -22.79 9.19 -2.47
C LEU A 114 -23.69 9.35 -3.71
N PRO A 115 -24.98 9.69 -3.54
CA PRO A 115 -25.90 9.87 -4.68
C PRO A 115 -25.47 10.95 -5.69
N ASP A 116 -24.63 11.89 -5.28
CA ASP A 116 -24.06 12.95 -6.11
C ASP A 116 -22.75 12.52 -6.82
N GLY A 117 -22.33 11.26 -6.66
CA GLY A 117 -21.15 10.69 -7.29
C GLY A 117 -19.85 10.89 -6.52
N ARG A 118 -19.88 11.59 -5.37
CA ARG A 118 -18.71 11.74 -4.51
C ARG A 118 -18.29 10.41 -3.89
N LEU A 119 -16.98 10.20 -3.82
CA LEU A 119 -16.36 8.98 -3.32
C LEU A 119 -15.80 9.21 -1.92
N ILE A 120 -15.96 8.20 -1.07
CA ILE A 120 -15.42 8.17 0.28
C ILE A 120 -14.72 6.82 0.49
N SER A 121 -13.53 6.86 1.06
CA SER A 121 -12.81 5.67 1.54
C SER A 121 -12.63 5.77 3.05
N GLU A 122 -13.22 4.83 3.79
CA GLU A 122 -13.06 4.72 5.23
C GLU A 122 -12.42 3.39 5.60
N GLY A 123 -11.39 3.44 6.45
CA GLY A 123 -10.59 2.27 6.78
C GLY A 123 -10.22 2.19 8.25
N TYR A 124 -10.40 1.02 8.85
CA TYR A 124 -9.82 0.70 10.16
C TYR A 124 -8.33 0.36 10.04
N TYR A 125 -7.52 0.87 10.95
CA TYR A 125 -6.10 0.51 11.07
C TYR A 125 -5.70 0.43 12.54
N HIS A 126 -4.47 -0.05 12.82
CA HIS A 126 -4.01 -0.26 14.19
C HIS A 126 -2.78 0.60 14.51
N PRO A 127 -2.73 1.33 15.64
CA PRO A 127 -1.65 2.26 15.92
C PRO A 127 -0.33 1.60 16.33
N PHE A 128 -0.37 0.37 16.85
CA PHE A 128 0.78 -0.30 17.47
C PHE A 128 1.01 -1.70 16.90
N VAL A 129 2.27 -2.14 16.93
CA VAL A 129 2.64 -3.54 16.76
C VAL A 129 2.34 -4.25 18.08
N THR A 130 1.34 -5.11 18.14
CA THR A 130 1.20 -6.03 19.29
C THR A 130 2.04 -7.29 18.99
N PRO A 131 3.08 -7.59 19.77
CA PRO A 131 3.94 -8.76 19.53
C PRO A 131 3.21 -10.12 19.57
N ASP A 132 1.99 -10.16 20.12
CA ASP A 132 1.29 -11.39 20.49
C ASP A 132 0.01 -11.65 19.66
N GLY A 133 -0.20 -10.93 18.55
CA GLY A 133 -1.20 -11.29 17.53
C GLY A 133 -2.68 -11.22 17.94
N GLY A 134 -3.02 -10.73 19.13
CA GLY A 134 -4.39 -10.51 19.57
C GLY A 134 -4.66 -9.03 19.82
N LEU A 135 -5.73 -8.52 19.22
CA LEU A 135 -6.34 -7.24 19.53
C LEU A 135 -6.89 -7.30 20.99
N LYS A 136 -6.03 -7.16 22.00
CA LYS A 136 -6.44 -7.18 23.40
C LYS A 136 -6.33 -5.79 24.01
N GLY A 137 -7.43 -5.04 23.92
CA GLY A 137 -7.64 -3.81 24.69
C GLY A 137 -7.18 -2.52 24.00
N ASP A 138 -6.71 -2.60 22.75
CA ASP A 138 -6.21 -1.46 22.01
C ASP A 138 -7.27 -0.82 21.13
N TRP A 139 -7.23 0.50 21.11
CA TRP A 139 -8.10 1.37 20.33
C TRP A 139 -7.91 1.06 18.84
N VAL A 140 -8.98 0.70 18.12
CA VAL A 140 -8.96 0.67 16.66
C VAL A 140 -8.99 2.12 16.17
N TYR A 141 -8.10 2.48 15.25
CA TYR A 141 -8.08 3.81 14.66
C TYR A 141 -8.81 3.78 13.33
N LYS A 142 -9.27 4.95 12.90
CA LYS A 142 -9.95 5.12 11.62
C LYS A 142 -9.24 6.16 10.78
N THR A 143 -9.23 5.93 9.48
CA THR A 143 -8.91 6.96 8.52
C THR A 143 -10.11 7.19 7.61
N GLU A 144 -10.25 8.44 7.16
CA GLU A 144 -11.28 8.86 6.23
C GLU A 144 -10.64 9.72 5.15
N LEU A 145 -10.92 9.37 3.90
CA LEU A 145 -10.66 10.17 2.72
C LEU A 145 -12.01 10.47 2.07
N SER A 146 -12.38 11.74 1.97
CA SER A 146 -13.65 12.16 1.39
C SER A 146 -13.50 13.48 0.65
N LEU A 147 -14.11 13.60 -0.52
CA LEU A 147 -14.32 14.91 -1.17
C LEU A 147 -15.60 15.52 -0.62
N LEU A 148 -15.63 16.83 -0.36
CA LEU A 148 -16.83 17.57 0.08
C LEU A 148 -17.52 18.27 -1.08
N ASP A 149 -16.70 18.83 -1.94
CA ASP A 149 -17.03 19.45 -3.21
C ASP A 149 -15.74 19.47 -4.06
N ASP A 150 -15.73 20.22 -5.16
CA ASP A 150 -14.58 20.33 -6.05
C ASP A 150 -13.38 21.10 -5.44
N THR A 151 -13.53 21.62 -4.22
CA THR A 151 -12.55 22.48 -3.55
C THR A 151 -12.15 22.01 -2.15
N LEU A 152 -13.02 21.25 -1.46
CA LEU A 152 -12.83 20.81 -0.08
C LEU A 152 -12.75 19.29 0.04
N TYR A 153 -11.93 18.80 0.97
CA TYR A 153 -11.80 17.39 1.32
C TYR A 153 -11.56 17.16 2.81
N PHE A 154 -11.73 15.90 3.24
CA PHE A 154 -11.23 15.32 4.48
C PHE A 154 -10.13 14.30 4.17
N ALA A 155 -9.03 14.37 4.92
CA ALA A 155 -8.01 13.32 4.99
C ALA A 155 -7.60 13.19 6.46
N ALA A 156 -8.30 12.32 7.18
CA ALA A 156 -8.20 12.24 8.62
C ALA A 156 -7.50 10.95 9.07
N ILE A 157 -6.66 11.08 10.10
CA ILE A 157 -6.05 9.97 10.83
C ILE A 157 -6.52 10.14 12.27
N THR A 158 -7.55 9.40 12.68
CA THR A 158 -8.28 9.66 13.92
C THR A 158 -8.20 8.46 14.85
N ARG A 159 -8.02 8.74 16.14
CA ARG A 159 -8.21 7.74 17.19
C ARG A 159 -9.68 7.30 17.16
N GLY A 160 -9.92 6.01 16.94
CA GLY A 160 -11.26 5.44 17.07
C GLY A 160 -11.53 5.06 18.52
N GLU A 161 -12.31 4.01 18.77
CA GLU A 161 -12.70 3.54 20.10
C GLU A 161 -12.56 2.02 20.20
N ALA A 162 -12.37 1.48 21.40
CA ALA A 162 -12.23 0.03 21.61
C ALA A 162 -13.49 -0.76 21.16
N SER A 163 -14.67 -0.15 21.24
CA SER A 163 -15.94 -0.73 20.77
C SER A 163 -15.95 -1.03 19.27
N LEU A 164 -15.12 -0.35 18.48
CA LEU A 164 -15.05 -0.52 17.03
C LEU A 164 -14.42 -1.86 16.63
N GLN A 165 -13.67 -2.51 17.53
CA GLN A 165 -12.94 -3.72 17.22
C GLN A 165 -13.83 -4.89 16.75
N SER A 166 -15.00 -5.05 17.35
CA SER A 166 -15.98 -6.06 16.96
C SER A 166 -17.10 -5.49 16.08
N TYR A 167 -17.06 -4.19 15.78
CA TYR A 167 -18.11 -3.52 15.01
C TYR A 167 -17.90 -3.72 13.51
N ALA A 168 -18.89 -4.34 12.87
CA ALA A 168 -18.94 -4.49 11.42
C ALA A 168 -19.77 -3.34 10.84
N ASN A 169 -19.17 -2.55 9.95
CA ASN A 169 -19.85 -1.44 9.28
C ASN A 169 -19.69 -1.56 7.76
N PRO A 170 -20.79 -1.61 6.98
CA PRO A 170 -20.71 -1.69 5.53
C PRO A 170 -20.00 -0.48 4.88
N GLN A 171 -19.85 0.64 5.58
CA GLN A 171 -19.15 1.82 5.05
C GLN A 171 -17.63 1.77 5.27
N PHE A 172 -17.13 0.80 6.04
CA PHE A 172 -15.72 0.70 6.41
C PHE A 172 -15.08 -0.56 5.84
N GLY A 173 -13.87 -0.41 5.31
CA GLY A 173 -12.92 -1.48 5.10
C GLY A 173 -11.87 -1.53 6.21
N ASN A 174 -10.86 -2.38 6.02
CA ASN A 174 -9.73 -2.55 6.94
C ASN A 174 -8.43 -2.34 6.14
N LEU A 175 -7.59 -1.41 6.58
CA LEU A 175 -6.29 -1.14 5.98
C LEU A 175 -5.30 -2.23 6.32
N LEU A 176 -5.09 -3.12 5.35
CA LEU A 176 -4.12 -4.20 5.45
C LEU A 176 -2.94 -3.94 4.53
N VAL A 177 -1.74 -4.19 5.04
CA VAL A 177 -0.49 -4.05 4.30
C VAL A 177 0.34 -5.32 4.39
N ARG A 178 1.12 -5.56 3.34
CA ARG A 178 2.20 -6.54 3.33
C ARG A 178 3.41 -6.00 2.58
N PRO A 179 4.64 -6.48 2.85
CA PRO A 179 5.77 -6.23 1.96
C PRO A 179 5.52 -6.84 0.59
N VAL A 180 5.98 -6.18 -0.48
CA VAL A 180 5.96 -6.74 -1.83
C VAL A 180 6.64 -8.12 -1.82
N PRO A 181 5.96 -9.21 -2.22
CA PRO A 181 6.56 -10.53 -2.24
C PRO A 181 7.80 -10.55 -3.14
N LEU A 182 8.91 -11.08 -2.63
CA LEU A 182 10.11 -11.27 -3.45
C LEU A 182 9.78 -12.24 -4.61
N PRO A 183 10.06 -11.86 -5.87
CA PRO A 183 9.80 -12.76 -7.00
C PRO A 183 10.50 -14.10 -6.81
N ALA A 184 9.79 -15.20 -7.09
CA ALA A 184 10.36 -16.55 -7.06
C ALA A 184 11.63 -16.68 -7.94
N ALA A 185 11.74 -15.84 -8.97
CA ALA A 185 12.92 -15.72 -9.81
C ALA A 185 14.20 -15.43 -9.01
N ILE A 186 14.15 -14.61 -7.95
CA ILE A 186 15.35 -14.31 -7.14
C ILE A 186 15.88 -15.59 -6.47
N TRP A 187 14.99 -16.41 -5.92
CA TRP A 187 15.35 -17.70 -5.33
C TRP A 187 15.85 -18.69 -6.37
N LEU A 188 15.22 -18.75 -7.55
CA LEU A 188 15.66 -19.59 -8.66
C LEU A 188 17.05 -19.17 -9.16
N PHE A 189 17.32 -17.87 -9.31
CA PHE A 189 18.62 -17.37 -9.72
C PHE A 189 19.69 -17.62 -8.64
N ALA A 190 19.38 -17.41 -7.37
CA ALA A 190 20.30 -17.69 -6.27
C ALA A 190 20.64 -19.20 -6.17
N ALA A 191 19.64 -20.06 -6.28
CA ALA A 191 19.82 -21.52 -6.30
C ALA A 191 20.58 -21.98 -7.56
N GLY A 192 20.28 -21.41 -8.72
CA GLY A 192 20.98 -21.70 -9.97
C GLY A 192 22.46 -21.29 -9.92
N LEU A 193 22.76 -20.10 -9.42
CA LEU A 193 24.12 -19.59 -9.30
C LEU A 193 24.96 -20.40 -8.30
N THR A 194 24.39 -20.76 -7.15
CA THR A 194 25.06 -21.63 -6.16
C THR A 194 25.33 -23.02 -6.74
N GLY A 195 24.39 -23.59 -7.50
CA GLY A 195 24.58 -24.84 -8.24
C GLY A 195 25.75 -24.77 -9.25
N LEU A 196 25.81 -23.70 -10.05
CA LEU A 196 26.89 -23.47 -11.03
C LEU A 196 28.27 -23.33 -10.37
N VAL A 197 28.36 -22.60 -9.25
CA VAL A 197 29.61 -22.48 -8.48
C VAL A 197 30.06 -23.85 -7.95
N GLY A 198 29.12 -24.68 -7.45
CA GLY A 198 29.42 -26.04 -7.02
C GLY A 198 29.98 -26.93 -8.14
N ILE A 199 29.40 -26.87 -9.34
CA ILE A 199 29.84 -27.66 -10.51
C ILE A 199 31.21 -27.19 -11.01
N SER A 200 31.43 -25.88 -11.13
CA SER A 200 32.72 -25.33 -11.62
C SER A 200 33.92 -25.71 -10.72
N ARG A 201 33.70 -25.87 -9.41
CA ARG A 201 34.73 -26.29 -8.45
C ARG A 201 35.07 -27.77 -8.56
N ARG A 202 34.12 -28.62 -8.99
CA ARG A 202 34.37 -30.06 -9.20
C ARG A 202 35.31 -30.31 -10.38
N ASN A 203 35.14 -29.58 -11.48
CA ASN A 203 35.95 -29.76 -12.68
C ASN A 203 37.43 -29.37 -12.50
N LYS A 204 37.76 -28.55 -11.49
CA LYS A 204 39.16 -28.21 -11.16
C LYS A 204 39.89 -29.31 -10.38
N LYS A 205 39.17 -30.27 -9.76
CA LYS A 205 39.78 -31.36 -8.98
C LYS A 205 40.12 -32.60 -9.81
N THR A 206 39.63 -32.71 -11.04
CA THR A 206 39.82 -33.87 -11.93
C THR A 206 40.92 -33.67 -12.97
N ALA A 207 41.61 -32.51 -12.95
CA ALA A 207 42.67 -32.15 -13.88
C ALA A 207 44.08 -32.19 -13.25
N ALA A 208 44.27 -32.99 -12.19
CA ALA A 208 45.55 -33.21 -11.51
C ALA A 208 45.86 -34.71 -11.45
#